data_AF-A0A846DQH2-F1
#
_entry.id   AF-A0A846DQH2-F1
#
_cell.length_a   1.000
_cell.length_b   1.000
_cell.length_c   1.000
_cell.angle_alpha   90.00
_cell.angle_beta   90.00
_cell.angle_gamma   90.00
#
_symmetry.space_group_name_H-M   'P 1'
#
loop_
_entity.id
_entity.type
_entity.pdbx_description
1 polymer ?
#
loop_
_entity_poly.entity_id
_entity_poly.type
_entity_poly.pdbx_seq_one_letter_code
_entity_poly.pdbx_strand_id
1 'polypeptide(L)' 'SDAYQVMIKGGNYQVLKRWIPNLVCEDDCWYGELNGEPQEFIASLRLMDAQLISMDLGCISLEEFFIQKLKEHGIDSSK' A
#
# COMPACT_ATOMS: atom_id res chain seq x y z
N SER A 1 -2.50 8.31 5.99
CA SER A 1 -1.12 7.77 5.89
C SER A 1 -0.60 7.79 4.45
N ASP A 2 0.64 8.23 4.21
CA ASP A 2 1.33 8.19 2.91
C ASP A 2 1.90 6.79 2.60
N ALA A 3 1.03 5.79 2.42
CA ALA A 3 1.45 4.41 2.19
C ALA A 3 1.38 4.05 0.70
N TYR A 4 2.36 3.33 0.18
CA TYR A 4 2.38 2.93 -1.22
C TYR A 4 1.40 1.79 -1.49
N GLN A 5 0.53 1.96 -2.48
CA GLN A 5 -0.25 0.89 -3.06
C GLN A 5 0.58 0.23 -4.16
N VAL A 6 0.67 -1.09 -4.15
CA VAL A 6 1.49 -1.85 -5.10
C VAL A 6 0.67 -2.91 -5.83
N MET A 7 1.00 -3.10 -7.10
CA MET A 7 0.50 -4.18 -7.95
C MET A 7 1.69 -5.00 -8.46
N ILE A 8 1.71 -6.30 -8.20
CA ILE A 8 2.81 -7.20 -8.55
C ILE A 8 2.27 -8.40 -9.32
N LYS A 9 3.03 -8.89 -10.29
CA LYS A 9 2.77 -10.15 -10.96
C LYS A 9 3.87 -11.17 -10.66
N GLY A 10 3.49 -12.42 -10.39
CA GLY A 10 4.43 -13.48 -10.02
C GLY A 10 4.99 -13.33 -8.60
N GLY A 11 6.09 -14.01 -8.30
CA GLY A 11 6.71 -14.02 -6.97
C GLY A 11 6.19 -15.08 -6.01
N ASN A 12 6.78 -15.10 -4.82
CA ASN A 12 6.43 -16.03 -3.76
C ASN A 12 5.46 -15.39 -2.76
N TYR A 13 4.27 -15.99 -2.62
CA TYR A 13 3.22 -15.52 -1.70
C TYR A 13 3.72 -15.28 -0.26
N GLN A 14 4.54 -16.19 0.29
CA GLN A 14 5.03 -16.09 1.67
C GLN A 14 5.98 -14.91 1.87
N VAL A 15 6.74 -14.56 0.83
CA VAL A 15 7.63 -13.39 0.85
C VAL A 15 6.81 -12.11 0.67
N LEU A 16 5.90 -12.09 -0.33
CA LEU A 16 5.03 -10.95 -0.59
C LEU A 16 4.17 -10.58 0.62
N LYS A 17 3.64 -11.56 1.36
CA LYS A 17 2.82 -11.32 2.56
C LYS A 17 3.57 -10.65 3.70
N ARG A 18 4.91 -10.72 3.73
CA ARG A 18 5.75 -10.00 4.71
C ARG A 18 5.85 -8.52 4.37
N TRP A 19 5.90 -8.21 3.08
CA TRP A 19 5.95 -6.84 2.57
C TRP A 19 4.57 -6.20 2.47
N ILE A 20 3.54 -7.00 2.25
CA ILE A 20 2.16 -6.56 2.01
C ILE A 20 1.27 -7.37 2.94
N PRO A 21 1.04 -6.91 4.19
CA PRO A 21 0.25 -7.66 5.17
C PRO A 21 -1.17 -7.96 4.69
N ASN A 22 -1.75 -7.02 3.95
CA ASN A 22 -3.10 -7.09 3.38
C ASN A 22 -3.08 -7.55 1.91
N LEU A 23 -2.23 -8.54 1.59
CA LEU A 23 -2.06 -9.05 0.22
C LEU A 23 -3.34 -9.69 -0.31
N VAL A 24 -3.84 -9.19 -1.44
CA VAL A 24 -4.99 -9.71 -2.18
C VAL A 24 -4.53 -10.21 -3.55
N CYS A 25 -5.18 -11.24 -4.09
CA CYS A 25 -4.92 -11.75 -5.44
C CYS A 25 -6.16 -11.57 -6.30
N GLU A 26 -6.04 -10.84 -7.41
CA GLU A 26 -7.09 -10.66 -8.42
C GLU A 26 -6.45 -10.69 -9.81
N ASP A 27 -7.11 -11.31 -10.80
CA ASP A 27 -6.63 -11.35 -12.20
C ASP A 27 -5.14 -11.72 -12.38
N ASP A 28 -4.66 -12.72 -11.61
CA ASP A 28 -3.26 -13.20 -11.64
C ASP A 28 -2.23 -12.13 -11.20
N CYS A 29 -2.69 -11.11 -10.48
CA CYS A 29 -1.89 -10.05 -9.89
C CYS A 29 -2.12 -9.98 -8.38
N TRP A 30 -1.07 -9.60 -7.67
CA TRP A 30 -1.04 -9.35 -6.25
C TRP A 30 -1.19 -7.86 -5.98
N TYR A 31 -2.02 -7.51 -5.01
CA TYR A 31 -2.35 -6.14 -4.64
C TYR A 31 -2.19 -5.93 -3.14
N GLY A 32 -1.88 -4.69 -2.77
CA GLY A 32 -2.07 -4.21 -1.41
C GLY A 32 -1.17 -3.05 -1.06
N GLU A 33 -1.15 -2.74 0.23
CA GLU A 33 -0.33 -1.67 0.78
C GLU A 33 1.06 -2.20 1.16
N LEU A 34 2.10 -1.52 0.67
CA LEU A 34 3.47 -1.79 1.01
C LEU A 34 3.75 -1.37 2.47
N ASN A 35 4.26 -2.31 3.24
CA ASN A 35 4.81 -2.09 4.56
C ASN A 35 6.34 -2.18 4.50
N GLY A 36 7.02 -1.04 4.63
CA GLY A 36 8.48 -0.96 4.63
C GLY A 36 9.02 0.05 3.62
N GLU A 37 10.32 -0.09 3.31
CA GLU A 37 11.04 0.80 2.42
C GLU A 37 10.90 0.33 0.95
N PRO A 38 10.49 1.22 0.01
CA PRO A 38 10.26 0.86 -1.40
C PRO A 38 11.46 0.26 -2.13
N GLN A 39 12.68 0.75 -1.90
CA GLN A 39 13.88 0.29 -2.59
C GLN A 39 14.23 -1.16 -2.21
N GLU A 40 14.17 -1.48 -0.92
CA GLU A 40 14.35 -2.83 -0.38
C GLU A 40 13.28 -3.80 -0.91
N PHE A 41 12.03 -3.33 -1.02
CA PHE A 41 10.96 -4.10 -1.62
C PHE A 41 11.23 -4.43 -3.09
N ILE A 42 11.59 -3.43 -3.90
CA ILE A 42 11.93 -3.62 -5.32
C ILE A 42 13.10 -4.58 -5.49
N ALA A 43 14.13 -4.49 -4.63
CA ALA A 43 15.24 -5.44 -4.61
C ALA A 43 14.75 -6.87 -4.32
N SER A 44 13.86 -7.04 -3.33
CA SER A 44 13.25 -8.33 -3.01
C SER A 44 12.45 -8.91 -4.18
N LEU A 45 11.72 -8.09 -4.95
CA LEU A 45 10.95 -8.56 -6.12
C LEU A 45 11.85 -9.22 -7.17
N ARG A 46 13.01 -8.62 -7.45
CA ARG A 46 13.98 -9.13 -8.43
C ARG A 46 14.54 -10.49 -8.06
N LEU A 47 14.67 -10.78 -6.76
CA LEU A 47 15.21 -12.04 -6.26
C LEU A 47 14.20 -13.21 -6.37
N MET A 48 12.91 -12.91 -6.55
CA MET A 48 11.84 -13.91 -6.55
C MET A 48 11.08 -13.99 -7.87
N ASP A 49 11.67 -13.50 -8.97
CA ASP A 49 11.07 -13.51 -10.30
C ASP A 49 9.66 -12.87 -10.30
N ALA A 50 9.54 -11.75 -9.57
CA ALA A 50 8.32 -10.97 -9.48
C ALA A 50 8.48 -9.67 -10.26
N GLN A 51 7.42 -9.25 -10.95
CA GLN A 51 7.36 -8.03 -11.72
C GLN A 51 6.49 -7.01 -11.00
N LEU A 52 7.05 -5.82 -10.72
CA LEU A 52 6.26 -4.67 -10.28
C LEU A 52 5.49 -4.10 -11.47
N ILE A 53 4.16 -4.06 -11.37
CA ILE A 53 3.27 -3.48 -12.38
C ILE A 53 3.04 -2.00 -12.09
N SER A 54 2.69 -1.66 -10.85
CA SER A 54 2.56 -0.27 -10.40
C SER A 54 2.93 -0.11 -8.93
N MET A 55 3.35 1.10 -8.57
CA MET A 55 3.57 1.53 -7.20
C MET A 55 3.20 3.00 -7.09
N ASP A 56 2.10 3.25 -6.39
CA ASP A 56 1.46 4.56 -6.32
C ASP A 56 1.46 5.01 -4.86
N LEU A 57 1.93 6.23 -4.59
CA LEU A 57 1.84 6.77 -3.23
C LEU A 57 0.36 7.02 -2.93
N GLY A 58 -0.17 6.26 -1.98
CA GLY A 58 -1.57 6.35 -1.57
C GLY A 58 -1.90 7.77 -1.17
N CYS A 59 -2.96 8.31 -1.77
CA CYS A 59 -3.53 9.56 -1.30
C CYS A 59 -4.16 9.34 0.08
N ILE A 60 -4.22 10.39 0.88
CA ILE A 60 -4.82 10.40 2.23
C ILE A 60 -6.13 9.61 2.22
N SER A 61 -6.33 8.73 3.21
CA SER A 61 -7.56 7.92 3.27
C SER A 61 -8.79 8.83 3.33
N LEU A 62 -9.94 8.31 2.88
CA LEU A 62 -11.18 9.05 2.87
C LEU A 62 -11.56 9.54 4.30
N GLU A 63 -11.31 8.71 5.31
CA GLU A 63 -11.48 9.06 6.72
C GLU A 63 -10.52 10.19 7.16
N GLU A 64 -9.24 10.10 6.82
CA GLU A 64 -8.26 11.12 7.18
C GLU A 64 -8.51 12.44 6.43
N PHE A 65 -9.00 12.37 5.19
CA PHE A 65 -9.47 13.52 4.44
C PHE A 65 -10.68 14.17 5.13
N PHE A 66 -11.64 13.36 5.61
CA PHE A 66 -12.78 13.86 6.39
C PHE A 66 -12.35 14.50 7.71
N ILE A 67 -11.46 13.86 8.48
CA ILE A 67 -10.88 14.41 9.71
C ILE A 67 -10.20 15.76 9.41
N GLN A 68 -9.43 15.83 8.32
CA GLN A 68 -8.74 17.06 7.92
C GLN A 68 -9.74 18.17 7.57
N LYS A 69 -10.81 17.85 6.83
CA LYS A 69 -11.89 18.79 6.50
C LYS A 69 -12.64 19.27 7.74
N LEU A 70 -12.90 18.40 8.72
CA LEU A 70 -13.54 18.77 9.99
C LEU A 70 -12.65 19.73 10.80
N LYS A 71 -11.34 19.45 10.88
CA LYS A 71 -10.36 20.33 11.54
C LYS A 71 -10.23 21.69 10.84
N GLU A 72 -10.24 21.72 9.49
CA GLU A 72 -10.19 22.96 8.71
C GLU A 72 -11.43 23.86 8.93
N HIS A 73 -12.57 23.31 9.31
CA HIS A 73 -13.80 24.07 9.58
C HIS A 73 -14.05 24.34 11.07
N GLY A 74 -13.04 24.09 11.93
CA GLY A 74 -13.12 24.42 13.36
C GLY A 74 -14.18 23.64 14.13
N ILE A 75 -14.65 22.51 13.58
CA ILE A 75 -15.54 21.60 14.29
C ILE A 75 -14.65 20.67 15.09
N ASP A 76 -14.18 21.15 16.24
CA ASP A 76 -13.77 20.26 17.31
C ASP A 76 -15.02 19.46 17.67
N SER A 77 -15.01 18.15 17.36
CA SER A 77 -15.99 17.20 17.88
C SER A 77 -15.87 17.21 19.40
N SER A 78 -16.54 18.19 20.03
CA SER A 78 -16.67 18.28 21.48
C SER A 78 -17.56 17.13 21.93
N LYS A 79 -16.88 16.14 22.50
CA LYS A 79 -17.30 15.19 23.53
C LYS A 79 -18.43 14.19 23.23
#